data_AF-A0AAJ1ZX56-F1
#
_entry.id   AF-A0AAJ1ZX56-F1
#
_cell.length_a   1.000
_cell.length_b   1.000
_cell.length_c   1.000
_cell.angle_alpha   90.00
_cell.angle_beta   90.00
_cell.angle_gamma   90.00
#
_symmetry.space_group_name_H-M   'P 1'
#
loop_
_entity.id
_entity.type
_entity.pdbx_description
1 polymer ?
#
loop_
_entity_poly.entity_id
_entity_poly.type
_entity_poly.pdbx_seq_one_letter_code
_entity_poly.pdbx_strand_id
1 'polypeptide(L)'
;MRLTNLDRDAFVRAVLDDVPNVDYHEAARVAVQKWAIDHLPPKLKAVYKEHSHWFKTDYLWQLPRPLSRVSVVSFDDEETIKHMKADSAFWESIEKMARDADAQIKARDALQSKIRAVIYSCNTVEQAHDRLPEFASYLKATTPAQDRSVPVVANLVSDLVAAGWPKGKKPATRKAAVQK
;
A
#
# COMPACT_ATOMS: atom_id res chain seq x y z
N MET A 1 -25.73 14.56 -10.66
CA MET A 1 -25.93 13.08 -10.46
C MET A 1 -25.76 12.70 -8.98
N ARG A 2 -26.58 11.79 -8.41
CA ARG A 2 -26.43 11.33 -7.00
C ARG A 2 -25.31 10.28 -6.89
N LEU A 3 -24.44 10.42 -5.90
CA LEU A 3 -23.40 9.44 -5.60
C LEU A 3 -23.96 8.29 -4.78
N THR A 4 -23.77 7.07 -5.27
CA THR A 4 -24.03 5.84 -4.50
C THR A 4 -22.83 5.51 -3.61
N ASN A 5 -23.01 4.63 -2.62
CA ASN A 5 -21.88 4.14 -1.82
C ASN A 5 -20.84 3.40 -2.69
N LEU A 6 -21.30 2.71 -3.74
CA LEU A 6 -20.43 2.06 -4.71
C LEU A 6 -19.52 3.08 -5.42
N ASP A 7 -20.08 4.20 -5.88
CA ASP A 7 -19.29 5.25 -6.55
C ASP A 7 -18.26 5.89 -5.59
N ARG A 8 -18.63 6.09 -4.33
CA ARG A 8 -17.73 6.62 -3.29
C ARG A 8 -16.57 5.68 -2.99
N ASP A 9 -16.86 4.38 -2.82
CA ASP A 9 -15.83 3.37 -2.58
C ASP A 9 -14.92 3.19 -3.80
N ALA A 10 -15.47 3.24 -5.01
CA ALA A 10 -14.69 3.20 -6.25
C ALA A 10 -13.76 4.41 -6.38
N PHE A 11 -14.24 5.61 -6.02
CA PHE A 11 -13.42 6.82 -5.95
C PHE A 11 -12.27 6.69 -4.96
N VAL A 12 -12.54 6.22 -3.72
CA VAL A 12 -11.50 6.05 -2.70
C VAL A 12 -10.42 5.09 -3.17
N ARG A 13 -10.81 3.95 -3.76
CA ARG A 13 -9.85 2.98 -4.32
C ARG A 13 -9.00 3.59 -5.43
N ALA A 14 -9.61 4.25 -6.40
CA ALA A 14 -8.89 4.85 -7.52
C ALA A 14 -7.87 5.91 -7.07
N VAL A 15 -8.20 6.71 -6.05
CA VAL A 15 -7.26 7.68 -5.47
C VAL A 15 -6.10 6.97 -4.76
N LEU A 16 -6.38 5.94 -3.98
CA LEU A 16 -5.37 5.19 -3.23
C LEU A 16 -4.47 4.30 -4.10
N ASP A 17 -4.95 3.88 -5.28
CA ASP A 17 -4.17 3.14 -6.27
C ASP A 17 -3.03 4.01 -6.86
N ASP A 18 -3.26 5.32 -6.93
CA ASP A 18 -2.26 6.29 -7.36
C ASP A 18 -1.36 6.79 -6.21
N VAL A 19 -1.52 6.25 -4.99
CA VAL A 19 -0.55 6.43 -3.90
C VAL A 19 0.48 5.30 -3.97
N PRO A 20 1.79 5.60 -4.05
CA PRO A 20 2.85 4.59 -4.01
C PRO A 20 2.67 3.56 -2.88
N ASN A 21 2.97 2.31 -3.20
CA ASN A 21 2.87 1.19 -2.27
C ASN A 21 4.03 0.24 -2.54
N VAL A 22 4.86 0.00 -1.53
CA VAL A 22 5.93 -1.00 -1.58
C VAL A 22 5.40 -2.33 -1.06
N ASP A 23 5.63 -3.41 -1.80
CA ASP A 23 5.25 -4.76 -1.38
C ASP A 23 6.32 -5.36 -0.46
N TYR A 24 6.26 -4.97 0.82
CA TYR A 24 7.16 -5.50 1.85
C TYR A 24 6.91 -6.98 2.14
N HIS A 25 5.72 -7.52 1.88
CA HIS A 25 5.43 -8.94 2.05
C HIS A 25 6.22 -9.77 1.04
N GLU A 26 6.23 -9.36 -0.23
CA GLU A 26 7.01 -10.04 -1.26
C GLU A 26 8.51 -9.85 -1.05
N ALA A 27 8.95 -8.64 -0.67
CA ALA A 27 10.36 -8.40 -0.34
C ALA A 27 10.84 -9.30 0.79
N ALA A 28 10.04 -9.43 1.86
CA ALA A 28 10.32 -10.34 2.96
C ALA A 28 10.29 -11.80 2.51
N ARG A 29 9.31 -12.22 1.70
CA ARG A 29 9.24 -13.59 1.17
C ARG A 29 10.49 -13.97 0.39
N VAL A 30 10.97 -13.10 -0.49
CA VAL A 30 12.20 -13.34 -1.27
C VAL A 30 13.42 -13.42 -0.36
N ALA A 31 13.57 -12.49 0.59
CA ALA A 31 14.70 -12.47 1.52
C ALA A 31 14.75 -13.72 2.42
N VAL A 32 13.61 -14.08 3.02
CA VAL A 32 13.45 -15.25 3.89
C VAL A 32 13.62 -16.55 3.10
N GLN A 33 13.05 -16.67 1.91
CA GLN A 33 13.22 -17.85 1.06
C GLN A 33 14.69 -18.04 0.68
N LYS A 34 15.38 -16.95 0.31
CA LYS A 34 16.80 -16.98 0.00
C LYS A 34 17.61 -17.44 1.21
N TRP A 35 17.37 -16.85 2.37
CA TRP A 35 18.04 -17.23 3.61
C TRP A 35 17.82 -18.71 3.92
N ALA A 36 16.59 -19.20 3.79
CA ALA A 36 16.24 -20.61 4.06
C ALA A 36 16.97 -21.57 3.12
N ILE A 37 17.02 -21.28 1.82
CA ILE A 37 17.77 -22.09 0.84
C ILE A 37 19.28 -22.06 1.12
N ASP A 38 19.80 -20.91 1.52
CA ASP A 38 21.24 -20.74 1.78
C ASP A 38 21.68 -21.51 3.04
N HIS A 39 20.77 -21.75 3.98
CA HIS A 39 21.00 -22.54 5.20
C HIS A 39 20.61 -24.02 5.07
N LEU A 40 20.13 -24.48 3.91
CA LEU A 40 19.91 -25.91 3.68
C LEU A 40 21.25 -26.68 3.70
N PRO A 41 21.29 -27.89 4.28
CA PRO A 41 22.42 -28.80 4.14
C PRO A 41 22.81 -28.99 2.67
N PRO A 42 24.11 -29.11 2.33
CA PRO A 42 24.57 -29.13 0.93
C PRO A 42 23.86 -30.16 0.04
N LYS A 43 23.56 -31.35 0.59
CA LYS A 43 22.79 -32.39 -0.11
C LYS A 43 21.37 -31.94 -0.43
N LEU A 44 20.68 -31.32 0.52
CA LEU A 44 19.31 -30.82 0.33
C LEU A 44 19.28 -29.60 -0.58
N LYS A 45 20.31 -28.75 -0.56
CA LYS A 45 20.44 -27.61 -1.49
C LYS A 45 20.55 -28.05 -2.95
N ALA A 46 21.29 -29.13 -3.22
CA ALA A 46 21.36 -29.74 -4.55
C ALA A 46 20.01 -30.30 -5.00
N VAL A 47 19.35 -31.08 -4.14
CA VAL A 47 18.01 -31.64 -4.41
C VAL A 47 16.97 -30.52 -4.59
N TYR A 48 17.06 -29.43 -3.84
CA TYR A 48 16.18 -28.28 -3.99
C TYR A 48 16.32 -27.61 -5.36
N LYS A 49 17.54 -27.52 -5.89
CA LYS A 49 17.79 -26.93 -7.21
C LYS A 49 17.16 -27.76 -8.34
N GLU A 50 17.15 -29.08 -8.21
CA GLU A 50 16.64 -30.02 -9.21
C GLU A 50 15.13 -30.32 -9.04
N HIS A 51 14.64 -30.34 -7.80
CA HIS A 51 13.32 -30.81 -7.43
C HIS A 51 12.60 -29.86 -6.46
N SER A 52 12.74 -28.54 -6.63
CA SER A 52 12.14 -27.52 -5.75
C SER A 52 10.65 -27.73 -5.44
N HIS A 53 9.85 -28.18 -6.42
CA HIS A 53 8.41 -28.44 -6.26
C HIS A 53 8.06 -29.62 -5.35
N TRP A 54 9.03 -30.48 -4.99
CA TRP A 54 8.84 -31.55 -4.02
C TRP A 54 8.98 -31.07 -2.57
N PHE A 55 9.53 -29.88 -2.36
CA PHE A 55 9.70 -29.32 -1.03
C PHE A 55 8.40 -28.65 -0.60
N LYS A 56 7.93 -29.02 0.59
CA LYS A 56 6.80 -28.34 1.22
C LYS A 56 7.22 -26.91 1.57
N THR A 57 6.33 -25.96 1.28
CA THR A 57 6.40 -24.61 1.82
C THR A 57 5.52 -24.51 3.06
N ASP A 58 6.01 -23.86 4.10
CA ASP A 58 5.23 -23.57 5.30
C ASP A 58 5.19 -22.07 5.60
N TYR A 59 4.14 -21.66 6.31
CA TYR A 59 3.99 -20.29 6.76
C TYR A 59 4.82 -20.04 8.00
N LEU A 60 5.62 -18.99 7.98
CA LEU A 60 6.35 -18.55 9.18
C LEU A 60 5.48 -17.59 9.98
N TRP A 61 4.83 -18.11 11.02
CA TRP A 61 3.88 -17.35 11.84
C TRP A 61 4.58 -16.45 12.85
N GLN A 62 5.84 -16.74 13.18
CA GLN A 62 6.62 -16.00 14.18
C GLN A 62 7.49 -14.88 13.59
N LEU A 63 7.36 -14.58 12.30
CA LEU A 63 7.99 -13.38 11.73
C LEU A 63 7.41 -12.10 12.35
N PRO A 64 8.21 -11.01 12.44
CA PRO A 64 7.72 -9.73 12.94
C PRO A 64 6.50 -9.25 12.16
N ARG A 65 5.43 -8.85 12.86
CA ARG A 65 4.22 -8.32 12.21
C ARG A 65 4.52 -6.99 11.51
N PRO A 66 3.94 -6.75 10.31
CA PRO A 66 2.84 -7.47 9.68
C PRO A 66 3.25 -8.69 8.82
N LEU A 67 4.54 -9.05 8.76
CA LEU A 67 5.08 -10.04 7.81
C LEU A 67 4.82 -11.52 8.17
N SER A 68 4.00 -11.78 9.20
CA SER A 68 3.76 -13.11 9.81
C SER A 68 2.94 -14.10 8.96
N ARG A 69 2.99 -13.98 7.63
CA ARG A 69 2.28 -14.83 6.65
C ARG A 69 3.12 -15.15 5.41
N VAL A 70 4.43 -14.94 5.51
CA VAL A 70 5.37 -15.31 4.46
C VAL A 70 5.49 -16.84 4.44
N SER A 71 5.25 -17.44 3.27
CA SER A 71 5.41 -18.87 3.05
C SER A 71 6.75 -19.15 2.36
N VAL A 72 7.54 -20.03 2.97
CA VAL A 72 8.86 -20.42 2.46
C VAL A 72 9.12 -21.90 2.67
N VAL A 73 10.15 -22.42 2.03
CA VAL A 73 10.63 -23.78 2.29
C VAL A 73 11.27 -23.82 3.67
N SER A 74 10.61 -24.50 4.60
CA SER A 74 11.09 -24.72 5.97
C SER A 74 10.73 -26.12 6.42
N PHE A 75 11.49 -26.64 7.39
CA PHE A 75 11.19 -27.91 8.04
C PHE A 75 10.22 -27.72 9.20
N ASP A 76 10.51 -26.72 10.04
CA ASP A 76 9.75 -26.34 11.22
C ASP A 76 9.83 -24.81 11.42
N ASP A 77 8.72 -24.15 11.73
CA ASP A 77 8.65 -22.69 11.91
C ASP A 77 9.53 -22.23 13.08
N GLU A 78 9.42 -22.90 14.23
CA GLU A 78 10.09 -22.49 15.46
C GLU A 78 11.62 -22.60 15.34
N GLU A 79 12.14 -23.73 14.87
CA GLU A 79 13.58 -23.91 14.67
C GLU A 79 14.11 -23.00 13.55
N THR A 80 13.36 -22.81 12.46
CA THR A 80 13.76 -21.88 11.38
C THR A 80 13.90 -20.46 11.92
N ILE A 81 12.92 -19.99 12.70
CA ILE A 81 12.93 -18.64 13.28
C ILE A 81 14.02 -18.47 14.32
N LYS A 82 14.30 -19.50 15.12
CA LYS A 82 15.41 -19.51 16.09
C LYS A 82 16.76 -19.35 15.38
N HIS A 83 16.98 -20.05 14.26
CA HIS A 83 18.18 -19.88 13.46
C HIS A 83 18.25 -18.51 12.78
N MET A 84 17.13 -17.97 12.28
CA MET A 84 17.08 -16.60 11.74
C MET A 84 17.43 -15.56 12.81
N LYS A 85 16.92 -15.71 14.04
CA LYS A 85 17.24 -14.81 15.16
C LYS A 85 18.70 -14.90 15.60
N ALA A 86 19.34 -16.06 15.43
CA ALA A 86 20.77 -16.21 15.69
C ALA A 86 21.62 -15.41 14.68
N ASP A 87 21.13 -15.25 13.45
CA ASP A 87 21.67 -14.32 12.45
C ASP A 87 21.13 -12.90 12.70
N SER A 88 21.74 -12.23 13.68
CA SER A 88 21.32 -10.89 14.13
C SER A 88 21.16 -9.88 12.98
N ALA A 89 22.09 -9.85 12.03
CA ALA A 89 22.04 -8.92 10.90
C ALA A 89 20.85 -9.21 9.97
N PHE A 90 20.56 -10.49 9.68
CA PHE A 90 19.39 -10.86 8.90
C PHE A 90 18.10 -10.53 9.65
N TRP A 91 18.00 -10.88 10.93
CA TRP A 91 16.81 -10.63 11.73
C TRP A 91 16.49 -9.14 11.86
N GLU A 92 17.49 -8.29 12.11
CA GLU A 92 17.34 -6.83 12.15
C GLU A 92 16.80 -6.28 10.81
N SER A 93 17.22 -6.85 9.68
CA SER A 93 16.72 -6.46 8.36
C SER A 93 15.22 -6.80 8.19
N ILE A 94 14.77 -7.96 8.68
CA ILE A 94 13.37 -8.36 8.67
C ILE A 94 12.55 -7.46 9.60
N GLU A 95 13.04 -7.17 10.80
CA GLU A 95 12.37 -6.26 11.74
C GLU A 95 12.24 -4.85 11.17
N LYS A 96 13.27 -4.36 10.47
CA LYS A 96 13.19 -3.08 9.77
C LYS A 96 12.11 -3.10 8.69
N MET A 97 12.07 -4.13 7.84
CA MET A 97 11.02 -4.27 6.82
C MET A 97 9.63 -4.34 7.44
N ALA A 98 9.48 -5.01 8.59
CA ALA A 98 8.21 -5.09 9.29
C ALA A 98 7.76 -3.72 9.84
N ARG A 99 8.67 -2.93 10.42
CA ARG A 99 8.40 -1.56 10.86
C ARG A 99 8.00 -0.65 9.70
N ASP A 100 8.73 -0.73 8.58
CA ASP A 100 8.45 0.07 7.38
C ASP A 100 7.08 -0.32 6.77
N ALA A 101 6.74 -1.61 6.76
CA ALA A 101 5.45 -2.13 6.33
C ALA A 101 4.30 -1.63 7.22
N ASP A 102 4.45 -1.72 8.55
CA ASP A 102 3.46 -1.24 9.51
C ASP A 102 3.23 0.28 9.38
N ALA A 103 4.31 1.05 9.22
CA ALA A 103 4.22 2.50 9.00
C ALA A 103 3.47 2.83 7.70
N GLN A 104 3.75 2.10 6.61
CA GLN A 104 3.05 2.28 5.34
C GLN A 104 1.56 1.92 5.46
N ILE A 105 1.21 0.80 6.12
CA ILE A 105 -0.19 0.40 6.34
C ILE A 105 -0.92 1.48 7.14
N LYS A 106 -0.37 1.93 8.27
CA LYS A 106 -0.97 2.99 9.09
C LYS A 106 -1.16 4.30 8.32
N ALA A 107 -0.16 4.70 7.54
CA ALA A 107 -0.24 5.91 6.72
C ALA A 107 -1.34 5.80 5.66
N ARG A 108 -1.42 4.65 4.97
CA ARG A 108 -2.45 4.39 3.95
C ARG A 108 -3.85 4.31 4.56
N ASP A 109 -4.01 3.66 5.71
CA ASP A 109 -5.30 3.57 6.43
C ASP A 109 -5.78 4.95 6.91
N ALA A 110 -4.86 5.78 7.40
CA ALA A 110 -5.16 7.17 7.77
C ALA A 110 -5.61 7.99 6.56
N LEU A 111 -4.91 7.88 5.42
CA LEU A 111 -5.28 8.53 4.17
C LEU A 111 -6.64 8.05 3.67
N GLN A 112 -6.85 6.73 3.62
CA GLN A 112 -8.12 6.12 3.25
C GLN A 112 -9.27 6.67 4.10
N SER A 113 -9.07 6.75 5.42
CA SER A 113 -10.09 7.26 6.34
C SER A 113 -10.43 8.72 6.07
N LYS A 114 -9.42 9.56 5.79
CA LYS A 114 -9.61 10.98 5.43
C LYS A 114 -10.35 11.13 4.10
N ILE A 115 -9.93 10.42 3.05
CA ILE A 115 -10.59 10.45 1.74
C ILE A 115 -12.05 10.00 1.87
N ARG A 116 -12.27 8.89 2.59
CA ARG A 116 -13.60 8.33 2.85
C ARG A 116 -14.48 9.36 3.57
N ALA A 117 -13.99 10.00 4.63
CA ALA A 117 -14.75 11.01 5.36
C ALA A 117 -15.21 12.17 4.45
N VAL A 118 -14.34 12.65 3.55
CA VAL A 118 -14.70 13.74 2.64
C VAL A 118 -15.70 13.29 1.58
N ILE A 119 -15.46 12.19 0.88
CA ILE A 119 -16.36 11.78 -0.22
C ILE A 119 -17.72 11.30 0.29
N TYR A 120 -17.79 10.71 1.50
CA TYR A 120 -19.05 10.32 2.13
C TYR A 120 -19.88 11.51 2.62
N SER A 121 -19.26 12.68 2.83
CA SER A 121 -20.00 13.91 3.09
C SER A 121 -20.69 14.50 1.85
N CYS A 122 -20.40 13.95 0.65
CA CYS A 122 -20.96 14.40 -0.62
C CYS A 122 -22.11 13.48 -1.07
N ASN A 123 -23.27 14.08 -1.38
CA ASN A 123 -24.44 13.38 -1.87
C ASN A 123 -24.53 13.36 -3.40
N THR A 124 -23.95 14.36 -4.06
CA THR A 124 -23.94 14.49 -5.52
C THR A 124 -22.52 14.61 -6.08
N VAL A 125 -22.38 14.31 -7.38
CA VAL A 125 -21.12 14.46 -8.12
C VAL A 125 -20.69 15.93 -8.18
N GLU A 126 -21.64 16.87 -8.32
CA GLU A 126 -21.37 18.31 -8.29
C GLU A 126 -20.73 18.72 -6.94
N GLN A 127 -21.31 18.29 -5.82
CA GLN A 127 -20.76 18.57 -4.49
C GLN A 127 -19.34 18.01 -4.31
N ALA A 128 -19.07 16.84 -4.91
CA ALA A 128 -17.74 16.25 -4.89
C ALA A 128 -16.76 17.06 -5.76
N HIS A 129 -17.17 17.54 -6.94
CA HIS A 129 -16.34 18.42 -7.77
C HIS A 129 -16.04 19.76 -7.08
N ASP A 130 -16.99 20.33 -6.36
CA ASP A 130 -16.80 21.60 -5.65
C ASP A 130 -15.84 21.44 -4.45
N ARG A 131 -15.95 20.33 -3.70
CA ARG A 131 -15.13 20.08 -2.49
C ARG A 131 -13.77 19.45 -2.76
N LEU A 132 -13.65 18.68 -3.84
CA LEU A 132 -12.47 17.90 -4.23
C LEU A 132 -12.08 18.21 -5.69
N PRO A 133 -11.83 19.49 -6.03
CA PRO A 133 -11.56 19.88 -7.42
C PRO A 133 -10.29 19.22 -7.98
N GLU A 134 -9.31 18.89 -7.12
CA GLU A 134 -8.08 18.20 -7.50
C GLU A 134 -8.31 16.75 -7.94
N PHE A 135 -9.47 16.17 -7.60
CA PHE A 135 -9.83 14.78 -7.90
C PHE A 135 -10.86 14.67 -9.03
N ALA A 136 -11.09 15.75 -9.78
CA ALA A 136 -12.07 15.79 -10.85
C ALA A 136 -11.88 14.68 -11.91
N SER A 137 -10.65 14.20 -12.13
CA SER A 137 -10.37 13.08 -13.04
C SER A 137 -10.86 11.72 -12.55
N TYR A 138 -11.06 11.55 -11.24
CA TYR A 138 -11.56 10.31 -10.62
C TYR A 138 -13.08 10.32 -10.44
N LEU A 139 -13.70 11.49 -10.52
CA LEU A 139 -15.16 11.64 -10.53
C LEU A 139 -15.66 11.48 -11.98
N LYS A 140 -16.65 10.61 -12.19
CA LYS A 140 -17.29 10.46 -13.52
C LYS A 140 -17.81 11.83 -13.97
N ALA A 141 -17.49 12.22 -15.21
CA ALA A 141 -17.74 13.56 -15.72
C ALA A 141 -19.21 14.00 -15.54
N THR A 142 -19.43 15.04 -14.73
CA THR A 142 -20.65 15.85 -14.81
C THR A 142 -20.23 17.32 -14.70
N THR A 143 -20.26 18.04 -15.81
CA THR A 143 -20.19 19.51 -15.79
C THR A 143 -21.56 20.01 -15.31
N PRO A 144 -21.63 20.78 -14.22
CA PRO A 144 -21.84 22.21 -14.40
C PRO A 144 -21.12 23.10 -13.36
N ALA A 145 -21.29 24.41 -13.55
CA ALA A 145 -20.62 25.57 -12.96
C ALA A 145 -20.19 25.47 -11.48
N GLN A 146 -18.96 25.91 -11.26
CA GLN A 146 -18.18 25.88 -10.03
C GLN A 146 -18.63 26.97 -9.05
N ASP A 147 -19.20 26.60 -7.90
CA ASP A 147 -19.56 27.55 -6.84
C ASP A 147 -18.37 27.75 -5.88
N ARG A 148 -17.90 28.99 -5.76
CA ARG A 148 -16.57 29.33 -5.19
C ARG A 148 -16.56 29.46 -3.65
N SER A 149 -17.66 29.09 -2.98
CA SER A 149 -17.90 29.42 -1.57
C SER A 149 -17.63 28.28 -0.59
N VAL A 150 -17.31 27.06 -1.06
CA VAL A 150 -17.16 25.90 -0.18
C VAL A 150 -15.71 25.78 0.32
N PRO A 151 -15.48 25.53 1.63
CA PRO A 151 -14.14 25.32 2.15
C PRO A 151 -13.47 24.12 1.46
N VAL A 152 -12.40 24.38 0.72
CA VAL A 152 -11.51 23.34 0.19
C VAL A 152 -10.92 22.59 1.38
N VAL A 153 -10.87 21.26 1.33
CA VAL A 153 -10.31 20.42 2.41
C VAL A 153 -8.79 20.64 2.47
N ALA A 154 -8.39 21.67 3.22
CA ALA A 154 -7.07 22.31 3.14
C ALA A 154 -5.87 21.42 3.53
N ASN A 155 -6.09 20.19 4.02
CA ASN A 155 -5.01 19.29 4.45
C ASN A 155 -5.02 17.93 3.71
N LEU A 156 -6.05 17.59 2.95
CA LEU A 156 -6.14 16.27 2.31
C LEU A 156 -5.17 16.15 1.13
N VAL A 157 -5.11 17.19 0.29
CA VAL A 157 -4.24 17.21 -0.89
C VAL A 157 -2.78 17.26 -0.47
N SER A 158 -2.43 18.02 0.57
CA SER A 158 -1.07 18.06 1.10
C SER A 158 -0.62 16.72 1.65
N ASP A 159 -1.48 16.01 2.38
CA ASP A 159 -1.18 14.69 2.93
C ASP A 159 -0.94 13.66 1.82
N LEU A 160 -1.72 13.74 0.74
CA LEU A 160 -1.56 12.86 -0.43
C LEU A 160 -0.28 13.16 -1.20
N VAL A 161 0.03 14.44 -1.44
CA VAL A 161 1.30 14.83 -2.08
C VAL A 161 2.50 14.39 -1.24
N ALA A 162 2.44 14.54 0.09
CA ALA A 162 3.48 14.03 0.99
C ALA A 162 3.63 12.50 0.91
N ALA A 163 2.53 11.79 0.67
CA ALA A 163 2.53 10.34 0.44
C ALA A 163 2.94 9.93 -0.99
N GLY A 164 3.32 10.87 -1.85
CA GLY A 164 3.79 10.60 -3.22
C GLY A 164 2.68 10.49 -4.27
N TRP A 165 1.49 11.00 -3.98
CA TRP A 165 0.38 11.07 -4.94
C TRP A 165 0.48 12.32 -5.85
N PRO A 166 0.12 12.21 -7.15
CA PRO A 166 -0.19 10.98 -7.89
C PRO A 166 1.07 10.28 -8.40
N LYS A 167 1.04 8.95 -8.43
CA LYS A 167 2.14 8.10 -8.91
C LYS A 167 2.52 8.44 -10.37
N GLY A 168 3.70 9.01 -10.57
CA GLY A 168 4.26 9.26 -11.90
C GLY A 168 3.63 10.41 -12.69
N LYS A 169 2.78 11.26 -12.09
CA LYS A 169 2.20 12.45 -12.72
C LYS A 169 2.22 13.64 -11.77
N LYS A 170 2.36 14.86 -12.31
CA LYS A 170 2.01 16.06 -11.54
C LYS A 170 0.49 16.04 -11.28
N PRO A 171 0.02 16.40 -10.07
CA PRO A 171 -1.39 16.69 -9.86
C PRO A 171 -1.83 17.68 -10.94
N ALA A 172 -3.05 17.56 -11.46
CA ALA A 172 -3.57 18.50 -12.44
C ALA A 172 -3.55 19.92 -11.84
N THR A 173 -2.46 20.64 -12.04
CA THR A 173 -2.27 21.98 -11.51
C THR A 173 -3.28 22.88 -12.18
N ARG A 174 -4.13 23.48 -11.35
CA ARG A 174 -4.95 24.65 -11.68
C ARG A 174 -4.06 25.63 -12.45
N LYS A 175 -4.30 25.82 -13.75
CA LYS A 175 -3.74 26.97 -14.47
C LYS A 175 -4.34 28.21 -13.81
N ALA A 176 -3.53 28.93 -13.04
CA ALA A 176 -3.87 30.27 -12.59
C ALA A 176 -4.09 31.16 -13.83
N ALA A 177 -5.17 31.91 -13.81
CA ALA A 177 -5.75 32.64 -14.94
C ALA A 177 -4.85 33.77 -15.50
N VAL A 178 -5.09 34.14 -16.76
CA VAL A 178 -4.87 35.53 -17.22
C VAL A 178 -6.09 35.93 -18.04
N GLN A 179 -7.04 36.64 -17.41
CA GLN A 179 -7.98 37.52 -18.10
C GLN A 179 -7.29 38.87 -18.27
N LYS A 180 -7.20 39.35 -19.51
CA LYS A 180 -7.04 40.76 -19.86
C LYS A 180 -8.33 41.22 -20.50
#